data_AF-G9QH46-F1
#
_entry.id   AF-G9QH46-F1
#
_cell.length_a   1.000
_cell.length_b   1.000
_cell.length_c   1.000
_cell.angle_alpha   90.00
_cell.angle_beta   90.00
_cell.angle_gamma   90.00
#
_symmetry.space_group_name_H-M   'P 1'
#
loop_
_entity.id
_entity.type
_entity.pdbx_description
1 polymer ?
#
loop_
_entity_poly.entity_id
_entity_poly.type
_entity_poly.pdbx_seq_one_letter_code
_entity_poly.pdbx_strand_id
1 'polypeptide(L)'
;MDEADNDVGLFVFSRDYFKIKRNFTVFVELKKGKLAKAAESFIKGDHMNVTFYWYPKCATCRKAKKWLEDHQIDFQEIHIVDNPPSKEELETLWRKSGLELKKFFNTSGRKYRELGVKDRLKTASEDELLELLASDGMLIKRPIVTDGTRVTVGFHEDEFEKIWLNR
;
A
#
# COMPACT_ATOMS: atom_id res chain seq x y z
N MET A 1 -34.16 27.85 -29.04
CA MET A 1 -33.34 27.36 -30.16
C MET A 1 -31.90 27.53 -29.75
N ASP A 2 -31.45 26.81 -28.71
CA ASP A 2 -31.18 25.35 -28.65
C ASP A 2 -29.93 25.02 -29.50
N GLU A 3 -28.89 24.33 -29.05
CA GLU A 3 -28.57 23.57 -27.83
C GLU A 3 -27.06 23.22 -27.85
N ALA A 4 -26.45 23.09 -26.65
CA ALA A 4 -25.52 22.03 -26.16
C ALA A 4 -24.35 21.53 -27.07
N ASP A 5 -23.06 21.47 -26.71
CA ASP A 5 -22.28 20.94 -25.55
C ASP A 5 -21.33 19.84 -26.09
N ASN A 6 -20.01 19.97 -25.90
CA ASN A 6 -19.28 18.98 -25.11
C ASN A 6 -17.87 19.45 -24.70
N ASP A 7 -17.61 19.16 -23.43
CA ASP A 7 -16.63 19.73 -22.53
C ASP A 7 -15.37 18.84 -22.46
N VAL A 8 -14.19 19.44 -22.58
CA VAL A 8 -12.96 18.86 -22.01
C VAL A 8 -12.28 19.95 -21.18
N GLY A 9 -12.79 20.09 -19.96
CA GLY A 9 -12.31 20.94 -18.90
C GLY A 9 -10.79 20.95 -18.72
N LEU A 10 -10.27 22.15 -18.89
CA LEU A 10 -8.97 22.65 -18.50
C LEU A 10 -8.81 22.57 -16.96
N PHE A 11 -7.96 21.69 -16.44
CA PHE A 11 -7.41 21.87 -15.09
C PHE A 11 -6.00 22.42 -15.16
N VAL A 12 -5.97 23.76 -15.10
CA VAL A 12 -4.80 24.61 -14.95
C VAL A 12 -4.06 24.21 -13.67
N PHE A 13 -2.77 23.90 -13.78
CA PHE A 13 -1.83 23.81 -12.66
C PHE A 13 -1.78 25.16 -11.94
N SER A 14 -2.57 25.31 -10.88
CA SER A 14 -2.54 26.49 -10.02
C SER A 14 -1.35 26.44 -9.08
N ARG A 15 -0.64 27.57 -9.07
CA ARG A 15 0.67 27.84 -8.50
C ARG A 15 0.53 28.34 -7.06
N ASP A 16 -0.29 27.68 -6.23
CA ASP A 16 -0.69 28.25 -4.93
C ASP A 16 -0.79 27.26 -3.75
N TYR A 17 -0.27 26.04 -3.87
CA TYR A 17 -0.20 25.10 -2.74
C TYR A 17 1.19 24.97 -2.08
N PHE A 18 2.07 25.96 -2.28
CA PHE A 18 3.41 26.01 -1.68
C PHE A 18 3.48 27.00 -0.51
N LYS A 19 2.48 26.99 0.38
CA LYS A 19 2.35 27.97 1.46
C LYS A 19 1.88 27.43 2.81
N ILE A 20 2.04 26.15 3.13
CA ILE A 20 2.01 25.69 4.53
C ILE A 20 3.18 24.72 4.76
N LYS A 21 4.23 25.23 5.40
CA LYS A 21 5.22 24.60 6.31
C LYS A 21 6.54 25.41 6.32
N ARG A 22 6.41 26.72 6.52
CA ARG A 22 7.44 27.54 7.16
C ARG A 22 7.18 27.49 8.67
N ASN A 23 7.85 26.60 9.38
CA ASN A 23 8.30 26.77 10.77
C ASN A 23 8.89 25.45 11.28
N PHE A 24 10.10 25.15 10.86
CA PHE A 24 11.03 24.40 11.70
C PHE A 24 12.45 24.83 11.32
N THR A 25 12.80 26.03 11.76
CA THR A 25 14.19 26.50 11.81
C THR A 25 14.89 25.65 12.87
N VAL A 26 15.52 24.54 12.46
CA VAL A 26 16.54 23.89 13.28
C VAL A 26 17.88 24.39 12.79
N PHE A 27 18.42 25.29 13.59
CA PHE A 27 19.79 25.77 13.54
C PHE A 27 20.72 24.55 13.70
N VAL A 28 21.37 24.11 12.63
CA VAL A 28 22.47 23.14 12.71
C VAL A 28 23.73 23.83 12.22
N GLU A 29 24.47 24.33 13.20
CA GLU A 29 25.74 24.99 13.04
C GLU A 29 26.82 23.98 12.60
N LEU A 30 27.55 24.37 11.56
CA LEU A 30 28.56 23.59 10.87
C LEU A 30 29.74 23.22 11.78
N LYS A 31 29.91 21.92 12.07
CA LYS A 31 31.25 21.35 12.33
C LYS A 31 31.72 20.52 11.14
N LYS A 32 32.80 21.03 10.56
CA LYS A 32 33.56 20.54 9.41
C LYS A 32 33.82 19.03 9.45
N GLY A 33 33.59 18.35 8.31
CA GLY A 33 34.51 17.29 7.86
C GLY A 33 33.99 15.85 7.68
N LYS A 34 32.77 15.49 8.08
CA LYS A 34 32.29 14.08 7.97
C LYS A 34 30.81 13.87 7.62
N LEU A 35 30.11 14.86 7.05
CA LEU A 35 28.66 14.76 6.78
C LEU A 35 28.26 14.88 5.30
N ALA A 36 29.19 15.05 4.37
CA ALA A 36 28.85 15.12 2.94
C ALA A 36 28.30 13.79 2.39
N LYS A 37 28.77 12.64 2.92
CA LYS A 37 28.30 11.32 2.48
C LYS A 37 26.91 10.93 2.99
N ALA A 38 26.42 11.55 4.06
CA ALA A 38 25.08 11.31 4.59
C ALA A 38 24.00 12.16 3.88
N ALA A 39 24.39 13.33 3.35
CA ALA A 39 23.47 14.20 2.61
C ALA A 39 23.30 13.76 1.14
N GLU A 40 24.31 13.14 0.53
CA GLU A 40 24.21 12.62 -0.85
C GLU A 40 23.35 11.35 -0.96
N SER A 41 23.14 10.62 0.14
CA SER A 41 22.19 9.50 0.20
C SER A 41 20.73 9.96 0.22
N PHE A 42 20.48 11.25 0.47
CA PHE A 42 19.13 11.79 0.67
C PHE A 42 18.47 12.31 -0.63
N ILE A 43 19.21 12.37 -1.74
CA ILE A 43 18.70 12.90 -3.04
C ILE A 43 18.78 11.83 -4.15
N LYS A 44 19.10 10.56 -3.82
CA LYS A 44 19.08 9.46 -4.78
C LYS A 44 17.83 8.59 -4.62
N GLY A 45 16.85 8.91 -5.44
CA GLY A 45 15.84 7.97 -5.95
C GLY A 45 14.55 8.02 -5.17
N ASP A 46 13.44 8.24 -5.89
CA ASP A 46 12.07 7.86 -5.53
C ASP A 46 11.92 7.31 -4.09
N HIS A 47 11.56 8.18 -3.15
CA HIS A 47 10.93 7.75 -1.90
C HIS A 47 9.53 7.26 -2.25
N MET A 48 9.50 6.12 -2.90
CA MET A 48 8.35 5.29 -3.11
C MET A 48 8.05 4.76 -1.68
N ASN A 49 7.03 5.36 -1.05
CA ASN A 49 6.67 5.09 0.34
C ASN A 49 6.01 3.72 0.40
N VAL A 50 6.79 2.70 0.75
CA VAL A 50 6.31 1.33 0.84
C VAL A 50 5.37 1.20 2.03
N THR A 51 4.08 1.01 1.78
CA THR A 51 3.09 0.74 2.82
C THR A 51 3.02 -0.76 3.09
N PHE A 52 3.20 -1.13 4.36
CA PHE A 52 3.13 -2.49 4.87
C PHE A 52 1.89 -2.69 5.76
N TYR A 53 0.84 -3.28 5.20
CA TYR A 53 -0.33 -3.67 5.97
C TYR A 53 -0.07 -4.98 6.71
N TRP A 54 -0.15 -4.91 8.03
CA TRP A 54 0.20 -6.03 8.89
C TRP A 54 -0.76 -6.20 10.06
N TYR A 55 -0.59 -7.33 10.74
CA TYR A 55 -1.30 -7.66 11.97
C TYR A 55 -0.31 -8.31 12.95
N PRO A 56 -0.16 -7.79 14.18
CA PRO A 56 0.89 -8.17 15.12
C PRO A 56 0.79 -9.62 15.58
N LYS A 57 -0.41 -10.21 15.62
CA LYS A 57 -0.57 -11.63 15.99
C LYS A 57 -0.25 -12.60 14.85
N CYS A 58 0.08 -12.11 13.65
CA CYS A 58 0.39 -12.96 12.50
C CYS A 58 1.89 -13.30 12.45
N ALA A 59 2.23 -14.59 12.50
CA ALA A 59 3.61 -15.06 12.36
C ALA A 59 4.20 -14.71 10.99
N THR A 60 3.42 -14.84 9.92
CA THR A 60 3.83 -14.53 8.54
C THR A 60 4.13 -13.04 8.35
N CYS A 61 3.36 -12.15 8.99
CA CYS A 61 3.65 -10.71 8.96
C CYS A 61 4.98 -10.38 9.63
N ARG A 62 5.30 -11.02 10.77
CA ARG A 62 6.59 -10.80 11.46
C ARG A 62 7.78 -11.23 10.59
N LYS A 63 7.63 -12.32 9.82
CA LYS A 63 8.66 -12.76 8.86
C LYS A 63 8.86 -11.73 7.73
N ALA A 64 7.76 -11.24 7.14
CA ALA A 64 7.83 -10.22 6.10
C ALA A 64 8.45 -8.91 6.60
N LYS A 65 8.06 -8.46 7.81
CA LYS A 65 8.65 -7.27 8.45
C LYS A 65 10.16 -7.42 8.57
N LYS A 66 10.61 -8.54 9.14
CA LYS A 66 12.04 -8.83 9.29
C LYS A 66 12.75 -8.85 7.94
N TRP A 67 12.16 -9.47 6.92
CA TRP A 67 12.75 -9.49 5.58
C TRP A 67 12.93 -8.08 5.01
N LEU A 68 11.94 -7.20 5.15
CA LEU A 68 12.04 -5.81 4.70
C LEU A 68 13.12 -5.03 5.48
N GLU A 69 13.20 -5.24 6.80
CA GLU A 69 14.24 -4.65 7.66
C GLU A 69 15.65 -5.14 7.30
N ASP A 70 15.81 -6.45 7.07
CA ASP A 70 17.08 -7.08 6.71
C ASP A 70 17.61 -6.55 5.35
N HIS A 71 16.71 -6.18 4.44
CA HIS A 71 17.04 -5.58 3.13
C HIS A 71 17.10 -4.04 3.15
N GLN A 72 16.98 -3.41 4.31
CA GLN A 72 17.04 -1.95 4.49
C GLN A 72 16.01 -1.19 3.62
N ILE A 73 14.84 -1.77 3.42
CA ILE A 73 13.74 -1.14 2.70
C ILE A 73 12.95 -0.29 3.69
N ASP A 74 12.82 1.01 3.44
CA ASP A 74 11.94 1.88 4.23
C ASP A 74 10.48 1.53 3.97
N PHE A 75 9.71 1.22 5.03
CA PHE A 75 8.29 0.94 4.93
C PHE A 75 7.47 1.57 6.08
N GLN A 76 6.23 1.93 5.78
CA GLN A 76 5.23 2.40 6.74
C GLN A 76 4.34 1.24 7.18
N GLU A 77 4.40 0.88 8.46
CA GLU A 77 3.59 -0.20 9.01
C GLU A 77 2.16 0.28 9.36
N ILE A 78 1.15 -0.28 8.70
CA ILE A 78 -0.27 0.04 8.92
C ILE A 78 -1.01 -1.18 9.45
N HIS A 79 -1.77 -1.00 10.53
CA HIS A 79 -2.55 -2.08 11.11
C HIS A 79 -3.84 -2.31 10.33
N ILE A 80 -3.95 -3.44 9.63
CA ILE A 80 -5.08 -3.72 8.71
C ILE A 80 -6.45 -3.85 9.40
N VAL A 81 -6.47 -4.10 10.71
CA VAL A 81 -7.72 -4.22 11.48
C VAL A 81 -8.17 -2.88 12.05
N ASP A 82 -7.24 -2.00 12.45
CA ASP A 82 -7.58 -0.67 12.96
C ASP A 82 -7.83 0.31 11.82
N ASN A 83 -7.07 0.17 10.73
CA ASN A 83 -7.18 1.02 9.55
C ASN A 83 -7.36 0.15 8.30
N PRO A 84 -8.53 -0.48 8.13
CA PRO A 84 -8.83 -1.26 6.94
C PRO A 84 -8.83 -0.34 5.70
N PRO A 85 -8.25 -0.78 4.58
CA PRO A 85 -8.32 -0.03 3.33
C PRO A 85 -9.76 0.06 2.83
N SER A 86 -10.12 1.21 2.26
CA SER A 86 -11.44 1.44 1.67
C SER A 86 -11.66 0.56 0.43
N LYS A 87 -12.91 0.42 -0.03
CA LYS A 87 -13.23 -0.31 -1.27
C LYS A 87 -12.39 0.17 -2.47
N GLU A 88 -12.28 1.48 -2.63
CA GLU A 88 -11.53 2.15 -3.72
C GLU A 88 -10.02 1.89 -3.62
N GLU A 89 -9.48 1.89 -2.40
CA GLU A 89 -8.07 1.56 -2.16
C GLU A 89 -7.81 0.08 -2.45
N LEU A 90 -8.70 -0.81 -2.01
CA LEU A 90 -8.62 -2.24 -2.30
C LEU A 90 -8.70 -2.53 -3.80
N GLU A 91 -9.61 -1.85 -4.52
CA GLU A 91 -9.71 -1.96 -5.97
C GLU A 91 -8.40 -1.53 -6.64
N THR A 92 -7.83 -0.42 -6.18
CA THR A 92 -6.55 0.09 -6.68
C THR A 92 -5.41 -0.90 -6.40
N LEU A 93 -5.34 -1.46 -5.20
CA LEU A 93 -4.35 -2.45 -4.81
C LEU A 93 -4.49 -3.73 -5.64
N TRP A 94 -5.71 -4.18 -5.86
CA TRP A 94 -6.01 -5.35 -6.66
C TRP A 94 -5.57 -5.16 -8.12
N ARG A 95 -6.00 -4.05 -8.75
CA ARG A 95 -5.61 -3.70 -10.12
C ARG A 95 -4.10 -3.62 -10.30
N LYS A 96 -3.39 -3.06 -9.32
CA LYS A 96 -1.91 -2.95 -9.34
C LYS A 96 -1.21 -4.27 -9.09
N SER A 97 -1.78 -5.12 -8.24
CA SER A 97 -1.23 -6.43 -7.94
C SER A 97 -1.30 -7.38 -9.13
N GLY A 98 -2.31 -7.22 -10.00
CA GLY A 98 -2.53 -8.13 -11.13
C GLY A 98 -2.88 -9.56 -10.69
N LEU A 99 -3.12 -9.78 -9.39
CA LEU A 99 -3.52 -11.05 -8.81
C LEU A 99 -5.04 -11.19 -8.86
N GLU A 100 -5.54 -12.42 -8.91
CA GLU A 100 -6.96 -12.68 -8.74
C GLU A 100 -7.42 -12.22 -7.34
N LEU A 101 -8.61 -11.60 -7.28
CA LEU A 101 -9.20 -11.10 -6.04
C LEU A 101 -9.34 -12.21 -4.98
N LYS A 102 -9.53 -13.46 -5.41
CA LYS A 102 -9.55 -14.67 -4.57
C LYS A 102 -8.30 -14.82 -3.69
N LYS A 103 -7.13 -14.37 -4.17
CA LYS A 103 -5.87 -14.43 -3.41
C LYS A 103 -5.78 -13.39 -2.30
N PHE A 104 -6.59 -12.33 -2.35
CA PHE A 104 -6.69 -11.33 -1.27
C PHE A 104 -7.52 -11.82 -0.09
N PHE A 105 -8.23 -12.95 -0.19
CA PHE A 105 -8.99 -13.49 0.93
C PHE A 105 -8.15 -14.37 1.85
N ASN A 106 -8.36 -14.21 3.16
CA ASN A 106 -7.81 -15.08 4.18
C ASN A 106 -8.61 -16.39 4.25
N THR A 107 -8.27 -17.33 3.39
CA THR A 107 -8.92 -18.66 3.30
C THR A 107 -8.83 -19.49 4.58
N SER A 108 -7.89 -19.18 5.47
CA SER A 108 -7.68 -19.86 6.75
C SER A 108 -8.41 -19.21 7.94
N GLY A 109 -9.05 -18.06 7.73
CA GLY A 109 -9.75 -17.34 8.79
C GLY A 109 -11.08 -18.00 9.18
N ARG A 110 -11.47 -17.89 10.46
CA ARG A 110 -12.81 -18.32 10.92
C ARG A 110 -13.93 -17.58 10.18
N LYS A 111 -13.78 -16.25 10.04
CA LYS A 111 -14.73 -15.40 9.30
C LYS A 111 -14.96 -15.82 7.84
N TYR A 112 -13.92 -16.35 7.18
CA TYR A 112 -14.06 -16.85 5.81
C TYR A 112 -15.05 -18.02 5.72
N ARG A 113 -15.06 -18.89 6.74
CA ARG A 113 -15.99 -20.03 6.83
C ARG A 113 -17.37 -19.59 7.32
N GLU A 114 -17.44 -18.69 8.30
CA GLU A 114 -18.70 -18.19 8.86
C GLU A 114 -19.52 -17.41 7.84
N LEU A 115 -18.87 -16.57 7.02
CA LEU A 115 -19.54 -15.77 5.99
C LEU A 115 -19.77 -16.52 4.68
N GLY A 116 -19.40 -17.80 4.60
CA GLY A 116 -19.58 -18.60 3.38
C GLY A 116 -18.87 -17.99 2.17
N VAL A 117 -17.71 -17.34 2.38
CA VAL A 117 -17.01 -16.59 1.33
C VAL A 117 -16.66 -17.49 0.15
N LYS A 118 -16.43 -18.79 0.40
CA LYS A 118 -16.18 -19.79 -0.64
C LYS A 118 -17.32 -19.90 -1.66
N ASP A 119 -18.57 -19.78 -1.23
CA ASP A 119 -19.74 -19.85 -2.12
C ASP A 119 -19.90 -18.53 -2.86
N ARG A 120 -19.71 -17.40 -2.16
CA ARG A 120 -19.69 -16.07 -2.79
C ARG A 120 -18.60 -15.93 -3.85
N LEU A 121 -17.39 -16.46 -3.64
CA LEU A 121 -16.31 -16.41 -4.65
C LEU A 121 -16.62 -17.15 -5.95
N LYS A 122 -17.66 -18.00 -5.98
CA LYS A 122 -18.10 -18.70 -7.20
C LYS A 122 -19.19 -17.95 -7.96
N THR A 123 -20.00 -17.17 -7.26
CA THR A 123 -21.22 -16.55 -7.80
C THR A 123 -21.17 -15.02 -7.84
N ALA A 124 -20.35 -14.41 -6.98
CA ALA A 124 -20.30 -12.97 -6.79
C ALA A 124 -19.40 -12.29 -7.81
N SER A 125 -19.74 -11.04 -8.12
CA SER A 125 -18.95 -10.16 -8.98
C SER A 125 -17.74 -9.60 -8.23
N GLU A 126 -16.75 -9.08 -8.96
CA GLU A 126 -15.55 -8.49 -8.37
C GLU A 126 -15.89 -7.32 -7.42
N ASP A 127 -16.90 -6.53 -7.77
CA ASP A 127 -17.38 -5.42 -6.96
C ASP A 127 -17.96 -5.86 -5.61
N GLU A 128 -18.81 -6.89 -5.59
CA GLU A 128 -19.38 -7.47 -4.36
C GLU A 128 -18.28 -8.06 -3.46
N LEU A 129 -17.26 -8.66 -4.06
CA LEU A 129 -16.11 -9.19 -3.34
C LEU A 129 -15.26 -8.08 -2.72
N LEU A 130 -15.09 -6.94 -3.41
CA LEU A 130 -14.42 -5.76 -2.89
C LEU A 130 -15.21 -5.15 -1.72
N GLU A 131 -16.54 -5.05 -1.84
CA GLU A 131 -17.40 -4.60 -0.74
C GLU A 131 -17.28 -5.52 0.48
N LEU A 132 -17.22 -6.83 0.26
CA LEU A 132 -17.05 -7.80 1.32
C LEU A 132 -15.70 -7.67 2.03
N LEU A 133 -14.61 -7.42 1.28
CA LEU A 133 -13.29 -7.17 1.85
C LEU A 133 -13.24 -5.85 2.63
N ALA A 134 -13.87 -4.80 2.10
CA ALA A 134 -13.94 -3.49 2.76
C ALA A 134 -14.80 -3.53 4.03
N SER A 135 -15.87 -4.34 4.04
CA SER A 135 -16.75 -4.51 5.19
C SER A 135 -16.05 -5.16 6.38
N ASP A 136 -15.08 -6.04 6.13
CA ASP A 136 -14.38 -6.76 7.19
C ASP A 136 -12.89 -6.95 6.89
N GLY A 137 -12.06 -6.04 7.43
CA GLY A 137 -10.61 -6.10 7.29
C GLY A 137 -9.97 -7.40 7.78
N MET A 138 -10.68 -8.23 8.57
CA MET A 138 -10.18 -9.55 8.93
C MET A 138 -10.25 -10.58 7.80
N LEU A 139 -11.07 -10.36 6.78
CA LEU A 139 -11.14 -11.20 5.59
C LEU A 139 -9.95 -11.00 4.66
N ILE A 140 -9.22 -9.89 4.79
CA ILE A 140 -8.08 -9.59 3.96
C ILE A 140 -6.88 -10.48 4.35
N LYS A 141 -6.20 -11.02 3.34
CA LYS A 141 -4.97 -11.81 3.46
C LYS A 141 -3.83 -10.88 3.86
N ARG A 142 -2.94 -11.40 4.71
CA ARG A 142 -1.89 -10.61 5.37
C ARG A 142 -0.56 -11.36 5.23
N PRO A 143 0.58 -10.67 5.14
CA PRO A 143 0.75 -9.22 4.98
C PRO A 143 0.40 -8.71 3.57
N ILE A 144 0.17 -7.41 3.41
CA ILE A 144 0.14 -6.75 2.08
C ILE A 144 1.23 -5.67 2.08
N VAL A 145 2.08 -5.67 1.07
CA VAL A 145 3.10 -4.62 0.89
C VAL A 145 2.81 -3.93 -0.44
N THR A 146 2.77 -2.60 -0.44
CA THR A 146 2.53 -1.80 -1.65
C THR A 146 3.43 -0.60 -1.69
N ASP A 147 3.94 -0.27 -2.88
CA ASP A 147 4.72 0.96 -3.10
C ASP A 147 3.91 2.03 -3.86
N GLY A 148 2.60 1.82 -3.97
CA GLY A 148 1.76 2.57 -4.90
C GLY A 148 1.92 2.15 -6.36
N THR A 149 2.99 1.45 -6.76
CA THR A 149 3.11 0.82 -8.09
C THR A 149 3.09 -0.70 -8.01
N ARG A 150 3.93 -1.27 -7.14
CA ARG A 150 4.05 -2.72 -6.95
C ARG A 150 3.22 -3.14 -5.73
N VAL A 151 2.55 -4.29 -5.79
CA VAL A 151 1.76 -4.83 -4.68
C VAL A 151 2.05 -6.31 -4.51
N THR A 152 2.35 -6.73 -3.28
CA THR A 152 2.54 -8.14 -2.90
C THR A 152 1.55 -8.53 -1.82
N VAL A 153 1.02 -9.76 -1.92
CA VAL A 153 -0.05 -10.25 -1.03
C VAL A 153 0.35 -11.60 -0.44
N GLY A 154 0.49 -11.62 0.88
CA GLY A 154 1.13 -12.71 1.60
C GLY A 154 2.65 -12.49 1.70
N PHE A 155 3.33 -13.46 2.29
CA PHE A 155 4.79 -13.48 2.32
C PHE A 155 5.28 -14.70 1.57
N HIS A 156 5.96 -14.44 0.46
CA HIS A 156 6.64 -15.43 -0.35
C HIS A 156 8.00 -14.84 -0.70
N GLU A 157 9.07 -15.41 -0.16
CA GLU A 157 10.43 -14.87 -0.29
C GLU A 157 10.82 -14.69 -1.76
N ASP A 158 10.59 -15.71 -2.60
CA ASP A 158 10.86 -15.64 -4.06
C ASP A 158 10.13 -14.48 -4.76
N GLU A 159 8.89 -14.18 -4.36
CA GLU A 159 8.09 -13.09 -4.92
C GLU A 159 8.59 -11.74 -4.41
N PHE A 160 8.94 -11.68 -3.12
CA PHE A 160 9.48 -10.47 -2.50
C PHE A 160 10.84 -10.10 -3.09
N GLU A 161 11.74 -11.06 -3.29
CA GLU A 161 13.03 -10.80 -3.94
C GLU A 161 12.84 -10.26 -5.36
N LYS A 162 11.98 -10.89 -6.15
CA LYS A 162 11.72 -10.45 -7.54
C LYS A 162 11.09 -9.06 -7.61
N ILE A 163 10.24 -8.70 -6.67
CA ILE A 163 9.47 -7.44 -6.72
C ILE A 163 10.21 -6.31 -6.01
N TRP A 164 10.91 -6.58 -4.92
CA TRP A 164 11.52 -5.56 -4.08
C TRP A 164 13.04 -5.44 -4.24
N LEU A 165 13.75 -6.50 -4.67
CA LEU A 165 15.21 -6.45 -4.91
C LEU A 165 15.60 -6.21 -6.36
N ASN A 166 14.84 -6.71 -7.33
CA ASN A 166 15.07 -6.40 -8.75
C ASN A 166 14.48 -5.03 -9.10
N ARG A 167 15.18 -3.96 -8.68
CA ARG A 167 14.91 -2.57 -9.08
C ARG A 167 15.55 -2.23 -10.42
#